data_AF-A0A8B7CSW6-F1
#
_entry.id   AF-A0A8B7CSW6-F1
#
_cell.length_a   1.000
_cell.length_b   1.000
_cell.length_c   1.000
_cell.angle_alpha   90.00
_cell.angle_beta   90.00
_cell.angle_gamma   90.00
#
_symmetry.space_group_name_H-M   'P 1'
#
loop_
_entity.id
_entity.type
_entity.pdbx_description
1 polymer ?
#
loop_
_entity_poly.entity_id
_entity_poly.type
_entity_poly.pdbx_seq_one_letter_code
_entity_poly.pdbx_strand_id
1 'polypeptide(L)'
;MAMEGEKRRYITSEELRGHNTPGDLWISIQGKVYDVTGWVKDHPGGDIPLLNLAGQDVTDAFVAYHPGTTWALLDRFFVGYLADYRVSAVSKDYRRLVAEFARLGLFEKKGHGVLCSLISMAFFFLVSVSGVLLSTSTFVHLISGLLMGLLWIQSGFLGHDSGHYNIMTSPGLNRLIQILSGNCLAGISIGWWKRNHNAHHIACNSLDFDPDVQHIPLFAVSSKFFTSLTSYFYERKLAFTSVARFLVSYQHWTFYPVMCVARVNLFAQSVLLLLSKKKVPGRWQETVGCIIFWIWYPLLVSALPNCTERAIFVAANFAVTGIQHVQFCLNHFSASVYVGPPRGNDWFEKQTMGTLDILCPPWMDWFHGGLQFQVEHHLFPRLPRCQLRRISPYVKELCKKHALPYTAASFWDANLRTLGTLRTAALQARDLTNPVPKNLVWEAVNTHG
;
A
#
# COMPACT_ATOMS: atom_id res chain seq x y z
N MET A 1 14.16 26.32 44.17
CA MET A 1 14.55 24.96 44.57
C MET A 1 14.91 24.19 43.31
N ALA A 2 16.19 23.91 43.12
CA ALA A 2 16.67 23.08 42.02
C ALA A 2 16.13 21.65 42.22
N MET A 3 15.49 21.08 41.20
CA MET A 3 15.07 19.68 41.24
C MET A 3 16.31 18.79 41.27
N GLU A 4 16.39 17.93 42.28
CA GLU A 4 17.34 16.82 42.38
C GLU A 4 17.36 16.03 41.08
N GLY A 5 18.57 15.77 40.58
CA GLY A 5 18.79 15.14 39.28
C GLY A 5 18.22 13.72 39.23
N GLU A 6 17.16 13.54 38.44
CA GLU A 6 16.77 12.23 37.92
C GLU A 6 18.00 11.57 37.29
N LYS A 7 18.45 10.45 37.86
CA LYS A 7 19.47 9.61 37.25
C LYS A 7 18.98 9.26 35.85
N ARG A 8 19.67 9.77 34.82
CA ARG A 8 19.39 9.41 33.42
C ARG A 8 19.44 7.89 33.28
N ARG A 9 18.30 7.27 32.99
CA ARG A 9 18.22 5.84 32.68
C ARG A 9 18.82 5.63 31.29
N TYR A 10 19.80 4.73 31.20
CA TYR A 10 20.40 4.28 29.95
C TYR A 10 19.99 2.83 29.69
N ILE A 11 19.46 2.59 28.49
CA ILE A 11 18.91 1.30 28.02
C ILE A 11 19.82 0.84 26.89
N THR A 12 20.26 -0.41 26.90
CA THR A 12 21.08 -0.95 25.79
C THR A 12 20.20 -1.37 24.61
N SER A 13 20.74 -1.45 23.40
CA SER A 13 20.00 -2.03 22.26
C SER A 13 19.63 -3.50 22.48
N GLU A 14 20.29 -4.21 23.39
CA GLU A 14 19.89 -5.56 23.80
C GLU A 14 18.66 -5.55 24.70
N GLU A 15 18.61 -4.68 25.71
CA GLU A 15 17.41 -4.47 26.55
C GLU A 15 16.23 -4.03 25.68
N LEU A 16 16.41 -3.02 24.83
CA LEU A 16 15.35 -2.53 23.94
C LEU A 16 14.76 -3.65 23.06
N ARG A 17 15.60 -4.55 22.53
CA ARG A 17 15.15 -5.68 21.70
C ARG A 17 14.27 -6.68 22.45
N GLY A 18 14.36 -6.74 23.78
CA GLY A 18 13.50 -7.58 24.62
C GLY A 18 12.06 -7.07 24.68
N HIS A 19 11.84 -5.77 24.52
CA HIS A 19 10.54 -5.11 24.57
C HIS A 19 9.86 -5.09 23.20
N ASN A 20 9.58 -6.27 22.65
CA ASN A 20 9.14 -6.47 21.26
C ASN A 20 7.76 -7.14 21.07
N THR A 21 6.94 -7.20 22.12
CA THR A 21 5.65 -7.93 22.09
C THR A 21 4.45 -7.00 22.30
N PRO A 22 3.22 -7.37 21.93
CA PRO A 22 2.04 -6.51 22.13
C PRO A 22 1.78 -6.09 23.58
N GLY A 23 2.25 -6.85 24.57
CA GLY A 23 2.11 -6.56 26.00
C GLY A 23 3.34 -5.91 26.63
N ASP A 24 4.41 -5.71 25.86
CA ASP A 24 5.66 -5.09 26.28
C ASP A 24 6.40 -4.58 25.03
N LEU A 25 6.12 -3.32 24.66
CA LEU A 25 6.52 -2.73 23.38
C LEU A 25 7.20 -1.37 23.56
N TRP A 26 8.52 -1.35 23.38
CA TRP A 26 9.30 -0.13 23.39
C TRP A 26 9.87 0.17 22.01
N ILE A 27 10.12 1.44 21.73
CA ILE A 27 10.77 1.92 20.51
C ILE A 27 11.78 3.03 20.84
N SER A 28 12.80 3.20 20.01
CA SER A 28 13.72 4.33 20.09
C SER A 28 13.47 5.34 18.97
N ILE A 29 13.46 6.63 19.30
CA ILE A 29 13.41 7.75 18.35
C ILE A 29 14.47 8.77 18.77
N GLN A 30 15.44 9.03 17.89
CA GLN A 30 16.59 9.90 18.12
C GLN A 30 17.39 9.58 19.39
N GLY A 31 17.56 8.28 19.69
CA GLY A 31 18.31 7.81 20.85
C GLY A 31 17.60 8.00 22.20
N LYS A 32 16.31 8.34 22.17
CA LYS A 32 15.41 8.29 23.32
C LYS A 32 14.51 7.07 23.19
N VAL A 33 14.28 6.36 24.28
CA VAL A 33 13.44 5.16 24.35
C VAL A 33 12.07 5.52 24.92
N TYR A 34 11.03 4.98 24.30
CA TYR A 34 9.64 5.23 24.65
C TYR A 34 8.88 3.92 24.84
N ASP A 35 8.16 3.81 25.95
CA ASP A 35 7.20 2.74 26.21
C ASP A 35 5.84 3.13 25.62
N VAL A 36 5.47 2.46 24.53
CA VAL A 36 4.22 2.72 23.84
C VAL A 36 3.21 1.59 24.05
N THR A 37 3.48 0.63 24.94
CA THR A 37 2.66 -0.58 25.18
C THR A 37 1.19 -0.25 25.35
N GLY A 38 0.88 0.71 26.22
CA GLY A 38 -0.51 1.15 26.49
C GLY A 38 -1.17 1.92 25.34
N TRP A 39 -0.38 2.43 24.38
CA TRP A 39 -0.84 3.31 23.31
C TRP A 39 -0.93 2.64 21.93
N VAL A 40 -0.33 1.47 21.73
CA VAL A 40 -0.29 0.76 20.44
C VAL A 40 -1.67 0.64 19.78
N LYS A 41 -2.74 0.38 20.55
CA LYS A 41 -4.11 0.24 20.04
C LYS A 41 -4.81 1.56 19.70
N ASP A 42 -4.23 2.68 20.08
CA ASP A 42 -4.74 4.03 19.85
C ASP A 42 -3.95 4.79 18.79
N HIS A 43 -2.82 4.23 18.33
CA HIS A 43 -2.02 4.81 17.26
C HIS A 43 -2.87 5.03 15.99
N PRO A 44 -2.96 6.27 15.46
CA PRO A 44 -3.78 6.57 14.27
C PRO A 44 -3.37 5.82 12.99
N GLY A 45 -2.12 5.38 12.90
CA GLY A 45 -1.62 4.56 11.80
C GLY A 45 -1.98 3.07 11.91
N GLY A 46 -2.59 2.64 13.02
CA GLY A 46 -2.85 1.25 13.37
C GLY A 46 -1.77 0.63 14.25
N ASP A 47 -2.06 -0.56 14.75
CA ASP A 47 -1.18 -1.35 15.63
C ASP A 47 0.02 -1.96 14.88
N ILE A 48 -0.22 -2.47 13.65
CA ILE A 48 0.78 -3.20 12.86
C ILE A 48 2.11 -2.44 12.66
N PRO A 49 2.14 -1.14 12.30
CA PRO A 49 3.40 -0.40 12.19
C PRO A 49 4.29 -0.46 13.43
N LEU A 50 3.70 -0.34 14.62
CA LEU A 50 4.44 -0.38 15.89
C LEU A 50 4.88 -1.81 16.22
N LEU A 51 4.00 -2.80 16.01
CA LEU A 51 4.31 -4.21 16.23
C LEU A 51 5.45 -4.70 15.34
N ASN A 52 5.47 -4.29 14.07
CA ASN A 52 6.50 -4.70 13.11
C ASN A 52 7.88 -4.10 13.40
N LEU A 53 7.94 -2.97 14.12
CA LEU A 53 9.18 -2.26 14.46
C LEU A 53 9.49 -2.28 15.97
N ALA A 54 8.78 -3.11 16.73
CA ALA A 54 8.91 -3.22 18.17
C ALA A 54 10.35 -3.59 18.59
N GLY A 55 10.85 -2.95 19.63
CA GLY A 55 12.21 -3.17 20.15
C GLY A 55 13.33 -2.64 19.25
N GLN A 56 13.06 -1.63 18.41
CA GLN A 56 14.03 -1.07 17.46
C GLN A 56 14.13 0.47 17.56
N ASP A 57 15.20 1.04 17.00
CA ASP A 57 15.21 2.46 16.63
C ASP A 57 14.42 2.66 15.33
N VAL A 58 13.38 3.48 15.41
CA VAL A 58 12.41 3.71 14.34
C VAL A 58 12.45 5.14 13.83
N THR A 59 13.55 5.85 14.08
CA THR A 59 13.63 7.29 13.82
C THR A 59 13.33 7.64 12.37
N ASP A 60 13.85 6.88 11.41
CA ASP A 60 13.68 7.15 9.97
C ASP A 60 12.22 6.97 9.54
N ALA A 61 11.58 5.88 9.97
CA ALA A 61 10.14 5.68 9.75
C ALA A 61 9.33 6.77 10.47
N PHE A 62 9.69 7.14 11.70
CA PHE A 62 8.97 8.17 12.45
C PHE A 62 8.97 9.51 11.69
N VAL A 63 10.13 9.97 11.21
CA VAL A 63 10.21 11.25 10.47
C VAL A 63 9.51 11.21 9.12
N ALA A 64 9.44 10.04 8.47
CA ALA A 64 8.72 9.86 7.21
C ALA A 64 7.20 10.09 7.39
N TYR A 65 6.64 9.54 8.47
CA TYR A 65 5.18 9.47 8.68
C TYR A 65 4.60 10.53 9.61
N HIS A 66 5.41 11.24 10.40
CA HIS A 66 4.88 12.12 11.45
C HIS A 66 5.21 13.60 11.24
N PRO A 67 4.21 14.51 11.30
CA PRO A 67 4.47 15.93 11.30
C PRO A 67 5.23 16.36 12.56
N GLY A 68 5.89 17.53 12.48
CA GLY A 68 6.63 18.14 13.59
C GLY A 68 5.82 18.29 14.88
N THR A 69 4.50 18.44 14.78
CA THR A 69 3.60 18.54 15.94
C THR A 69 3.50 17.25 16.75
N THR A 70 3.79 16.09 16.16
CA THR A 70 3.72 14.78 16.84
C THR A 70 4.80 14.62 17.91
N TRP A 71 5.93 15.31 17.77
CA TRP A 71 7.05 15.21 18.71
C TRP A 71 6.66 15.57 20.14
N ALA A 72 5.73 16.51 20.32
CA ALA A 72 5.22 16.93 21.63
C ALA A 72 4.42 15.83 22.36
N LEU A 73 3.99 14.77 21.66
CA LEU A 73 3.28 13.65 22.26
C LEU A 73 4.23 12.60 22.87
N LEU A 74 5.50 12.60 22.44
CA LEU A 74 6.47 11.56 22.80
C LEU A 74 6.89 11.61 24.28
N ASP A 75 6.95 12.81 24.87
CA ASP A 75 7.41 12.99 26.25
C ASP A 75 6.57 12.20 27.28
N ARG A 76 5.30 11.91 26.94
CA ARG A 76 4.39 11.11 27.78
C ARG A 76 4.77 9.63 27.87
N PHE A 77 5.60 9.15 26.94
CA PHE A 77 6.00 7.75 26.82
C PHE A 77 7.48 7.54 27.17
N PHE A 78 8.21 8.60 27.54
CA PHE A 78 9.66 8.57 27.69
C PHE A 78 10.10 7.68 28.87
N VAL A 79 11.07 6.81 28.62
CA VAL A 79 11.63 5.87 29.62
C VAL A 79 13.09 6.15 29.94
N GLY A 80 13.88 6.54 28.93
CA GLY A 80 15.32 6.71 29.07
C GLY A 80 16.03 6.95 27.75
N TYR A 81 17.35 6.90 27.77
CA TYR A 81 18.21 7.11 26.61
C TYR A 81 18.81 5.78 26.14
N LEU A 82 18.94 5.62 24.83
CA LEU A 82 19.61 4.47 24.24
C LEU A 82 21.14 4.64 24.38
N ALA A 83 21.78 3.73 25.12
CA ALA A 83 23.18 3.81 25.51
C ALA A 83 24.15 3.74 24.31
N ASP A 84 23.81 2.92 23.33
CA ASP A 84 24.62 2.61 22.14
C ASP A 84 23.99 3.18 20.85
N TYR A 85 23.28 4.31 20.96
CA TYR A 85 22.65 4.98 19.82
C TYR A 85 23.67 5.34 18.73
N ARG A 86 23.40 4.88 17.51
CA ARG A 86 24.18 5.18 16.31
C ARG A 86 23.26 5.52 15.16
N VAL A 87 23.73 6.42 14.29
CA VAL A 87 23.02 6.80 13.07
C VAL A 87 23.94 6.57 11.88
N SER A 88 23.47 5.78 10.92
CA SER A 88 24.20 5.53 9.67
C SER A 88 24.38 6.82 8.85
N ALA A 89 25.34 6.83 7.95
CA ALA A 89 25.54 7.99 7.05
C ALA A 89 24.30 8.23 6.17
N VAL A 90 23.69 7.16 5.66
CA VAL A 90 22.45 7.20 4.86
C VAL A 90 21.31 7.85 5.64
N SER A 91 21.05 7.39 6.87
CA SER A 91 19.98 7.91 7.71
C SER A 91 20.19 9.39 8.07
N LYS A 92 21.44 9.82 8.31
CA LYS A 92 21.75 11.25 8.55
C LYS A 92 21.38 12.12 7.36
N ASP A 93 21.74 11.69 6.14
CA ASP A 93 21.45 12.44 4.93
C ASP A 93 19.97 12.39 4.56
N TYR A 94 19.30 11.24 4.73
CA TYR A 94 17.85 11.12 4.54
C TYR A 94 17.09 12.08 5.47
N ARG A 95 17.42 12.08 6.77
CA ARG A 95 16.81 13.03 7.74
C ARG A 95 17.08 14.49 7.38
N ARG A 96 18.25 14.79 6.80
CA ARG A 96 18.57 16.12 6.28
C ARG A 96 17.64 16.51 5.12
N LEU A 97 17.40 15.61 4.16
CA LEU A 97 16.44 15.85 3.07
C LEU A 97 15.02 16.07 3.61
N VAL A 98 14.57 15.24 4.57
CA VAL A 98 13.26 15.43 5.22
C VAL A 98 13.16 16.84 5.83
N ALA A 99 14.18 17.26 6.57
CA ALA A 99 14.22 18.60 7.18
C ALA A 99 14.27 19.73 6.14
N GLU A 100 15.01 19.54 5.04
CA GLU A 100 15.07 20.50 3.95
C GLU A 100 13.72 20.65 3.23
N PHE A 101 13.06 19.54 2.91
CA PHE A 101 11.74 19.56 2.28
C PHE A 101 10.68 20.18 3.18
N ALA A 102 10.77 19.97 4.50
CA ALA A 102 9.94 20.66 5.48
C ALA A 102 10.22 22.16 5.50
N ARG A 103 11.50 22.58 5.50
CA ARG A 103 11.89 24.00 5.43
C ARG A 103 11.39 24.68 4.16
N LEU A 104 11.38 23.97 3.03
CA LEU A 104 10.85 24.45 1.75
C LEU A 104 9.31 24.44 1.70
N GLY A 105 8.64 23.88 2.72
CA GLY A 105 7.18 23.75 2.82
C GLY A 105 6.58 22.80 1.78
N LEU A 106 7.34 21.79 1.34
CA LEU A 106 6.87 20.88 0.27
C LEU A 106 5.75 19.95 0.74
N PHE A 107 5.69 19.61 2.03
CA PHE A 107 4.63 18.77 2.60
C PHE A 107 3.26 19.49 2.65
N GLU A 108 3.27 20.82 2.64
CA GLU A 108 2.09 21.67 2.75
C GLU A 108 1.62 22.18 1.39
N LYS A 109 2.54 22.29 0.41
CA LYS A 109 2.27 22.78 -0.95
C LYS A 109 1.59 21.72 -1.81
N LYS A 110 0.28 21.56 -1.64
CA LYS A 110 -0.57 20.58 -2.35
C LYS A 110 -0.96 21.01 -3.78
N GLY A 111 -0.91 22.31 -4.08
CA GLY A 111 -1.36 22.87 -5.35
C GLY A 111 -2.86 22.65 -5.60
N HIS A 112 -3.28 22.65 -6.87
CA HIS A 112 -4.68 22.50 -7.28
C HIS A 112 -5.07 21.06 -7.68
N GLY A 113 -4.14 20.10 -7.58
CA GLY A 113 -4.33 18.75 -8.11
C GLY A 113 -5.51 17.98 -7.51
N VAL A 114 -5.83 18.22 -6.23
CA VAL A 114 -6.98 17.63 -5.55
C VAL A 114 -8.29 18.14 -6.14
N LEU A 115 -8.40 19.46 -6.34
CA LEU A 115 -9.57 20.08 -6.94
C LEU A 115 -9.78 19.60 -8.38
N CYS A 116 -8.70 19.55 -9.18
CA CYS A 116 -8.76 19.02 -10.54
C CYS A 116 -9.24 17.56 -10.56
N SER A 117 -8.74 16.70 -9.66
CA SER A 117 -9.22 15.31 -9.58
C SER A 117 -10.70 15.24 -9.18
N LEU A 118 -11.16 16.05 -8.22
CA LEU A 118 -12.58 16.09 -7.85
C LEU A 118 -13.48 16.53 -9.02
N ILE A 119 -13.06 17.52 -9.81
CA ILE A 119 -13.78 17.96 -11.00
C ILE A 119 -13.80 16.85 -12.06
N SER A 120 -12.67 16.20 -12.33
CA SER A 120 -12.61 15.07 -13.26
C SER A 120 -13.50 13.90 -12.83
N MET A 121 -13.50 13.58 -11.53
CA MET A 121 -14.36 12.54 -10.96
C MET A 121 -15.84 12.90 -11.12
N ALA A 122 -16.24 14.14 -10.77
CA ALA A 122 -17.61 14.60 -10.96
C ALA A 122 -18.03 14.52 -12.44
N PHE A 123 -17.17 14.93 -13.36
CA PHE A 123 -17.40 14.83 -14.80
C PHE A 123 -17.61 13.37 -15.24
N PHE A 124 -16.69 12.46 -14.90
CA PHE A 124 -16.82 11.04 -15.28
C PHE A 124 -18.08 10.41 -14.70
N PHE A 125 -18.42 10.72 -13.44
CA PHE A 125 -19.63 10.22 -12.81
C PHE A 125 -20.89 10.72 -13.53
N LEU A 126 -21.00 12.04 -13.74
CA LEU A 126 -22.18 12.66 -14.36
C LEU A 126 -22.39 12.21 -15.80
N VAL A 127 -21.31 12.12 -16.59
CA VAL A 127 -21.38 11.65 -17.99
C VAL A 127 -21.77 10.18 -18.04
N SER A 128 -21.19 9.34 -17.19
CA SER A 128 -21.50 7.90 -17.18
C SER A 128 -22.94 7.64 -16.73
N VAL A 129 -23.41 8.33 -15.68
CA VAL A 129 -24.80 8.19 -15.19
C VAL A 129 -25.78 8.71 -16.24
N SER A 130 -25.52 9.87 -16.84
CA SER A 130 -26.36 10.42 -17.91
C SER A 130 -26.39 9.50 -19.13
N GLY A 131 -25.24 8.93 -19.51
CA GLY A 131 -25.13 8.02 -20.64
C GLY A 131 -25.96 6.74 -20.44
N VAL A 132 -25.98 6.19 -19.23
CA VAL A 132 -26.81 5.02 -18.88
C VAL A 132 -28.29 5.35 -18.79
N LEU A 133 -28.67 6.53 -18.27
CA LEU A 133 -30.08 6.86 -18.01
C LEU A 133 -30.80 7.51 -19.21
N LEU A 134 -30.07 8.20 -20.08
CA LEU A 134 -30.65 9.03 -21.15
C LEU A 134 -30.42 8.45 -22.56
N SER A 135 -29.61 7.39 -22.69
CA SER A 135 -29.35 6.74 -23.97
C SER A 135 -29.89 5.31 -23.97
N THR A 136 -30.18 4.81 -25.17
CA THR A 136 -30.47 3.40 -25.43
C THR A 136 -29.35 2.74 -26.24
N SER A 137 -28.31 3.49 -26.59
CA SER A 137 -27.21 3.00 -27.41
C SER A 137 -26.24 2.16 -26.59
N THR A 138 -26.06 0.90 -26.99
CA THR A 138 -25.08 -0.01 -26.40
C THR A 138 -23.66 0.56 -26.44
N PHE A 139 -23.31 1.32 -27.49
CA PHE A 139 -22.00 1.97 -27.57
C PHE A 139 -21.85 3.07 -26.50
N VAL A 140 -22.90 3.86 -26.25
CA VAL A 140 -22.89 4.87 -25.19
C VAL A 140 -22.78 4.22 -23.82
N HIS A 141 -23.44 3.09 -23.59
CA HIS A 141 -23.31 2.31 -22.36
C HIS A 141 -21.89 1.77 -22.17
N LEU A 142 -21.26 1.23 -23.22
CA LEU A 142 -19.87 0.79 -23.16
C LEU A 142 -18.93 1.95 -22.77
N ILE A 143 -19.04 3.10 -23.44
CA ILE A 143 -18.22 4.29 -23.12
C ILE A 143 -18.48 4.75 -21.69
N SER A 144 -19.74 4.75 -21.24
CA SER A 144 -20.10 5.07 -19.85
C SER A 144 -19.44 4.12 -18.85
N GLY A 145 -19.31 2.84 -19.19
CA GLY A 145 -18.59 1.88 -18.36
C GLY A 145 -17.08 2.18 -18.29
N LEU A 146 -16.46 2.45 -19.44
CA LEU A 146 -15.03 2.84 -19.48
C LEU A 146 -14.76 4.09 -18.63
N LEU A 147 -15.61 5.11 -18.73
CA LEU A 147 -15.52 6.34 -17.93
C LEU A 147 -15.74 6.09 -16.43
N MET A 148 -16.67 5.19 -16.06
CA MET A 148 -16.86 4.76 -14.68
C MET A 148 -15.60 4.04 -14.14
N GLY A 149 -14.91 3.27 -14.97
CA GLY A 149 -13.61 2.70 -14.64
C GLY A 149 -12.54 3.77 -14.38
N LEU A 150 -12.48 4.83 -15.20
CA LEU A 150 -11.58 5.98 -14.99
C LEU A 150 -11.93 6.77 -13.72
N LEU A 151 -13.22 6.92 -13.41
CA LEU A 151 -13.68 7.47 -12.13
C LEU A 151 -13.08 6.68 -10.97
N TRP A 152 -13.18 5.35 -10.98
CA TRP A 152 -12.64 4.51 -9.91
C TRP A 152 -11.12 4.62 -9.76
N ILE A 153 -10.37 4.77 -10.86
CA ILE A 153 -8.92 5.03 -10.79
C ILE A 153 -8.63 6.33 -10.06
N GLN A 154 -9.25 7.44 -10.49
CA GLN A 154 -9.07 8.76 -9.87
C GLN A 154 -9.53 8.77 -8.41
N SER A 155 -10.64 8.10 -8.12
CA SER A 155 -11.16 7.91 -6.76
C SER A 155 -10.16 7.15 -5.88
N GLY A 156 -9.52 6.11 -6.42
CA GLY A 156 -8.48 5.35 -5.75
C GLY A 156 -7.25 6.20 -5.41
N PHE A 157 -6.78 7.04 -6.35
CA PHE A 157 -5.67 7.97 -6.08
C PHE A 157 -6.03 8.98 -4.99
N LEU A 158 -7.24 9.54 -5.04
CA LEU A 158 -7.67 10.51 -4.04
C LEU A 158 -7.83 9.88 -2.65
N GLY A 159 -8.37 8.66 -2.60
CA GLY A 159 -8.44 7.84 -1.39
C GLY A 159 -7.04 7.59 -0.82
N HIS A 160 -6.12 7.14 -1.65
CA HIS A 160 -4.70 6.92 -1.30
C HIS A 160 -4.06 8.16 -0.68
N ASP A 161 -4.08 9.29 -1.38
CA ASP A 161 -3.44 10.53 -0.93
C ASP A 161 -4.04 11.02 0.39
N SER A 162 -5.38 11.01 0.48
CA SER A 162 -6.10 11.45 1.67
C SER A 162 -5.85 10.57 2.90
N GLY A 163 -5.43 9.32 2.68
CA GLY A 163 -5.11 8.37 3.74
C GLY A 163 -3.69 8.55 4.31
N HIS A 164 -2.76 9.12 3.54
CA HIS A 164 -1.39 9.43 3.95
C HIS A 164 -1.23 10.80 4.59
N TYR A 165 -1.89 11.82 4.03
CA TYR A 165 -1.81 13.18 4.51
C TYR A 165 -3.16 13.90 4.36
N ASN A 166 -3.30 15.04 5.04
CA ASN A 166 -4.49 15.86 4.87
C ASN A 166 -4.44 16.53 3.50
N ILE A 167 -5.20 16.05 2.52
CA ILE A 167 -5.32 16.67 1.20
C ILE A 167 -6.22 17.91 1.23
N MET A 168 -7.17 17.96 2.18
CA MET A 168 -8.07 19.10 2.39
C MET A 168 -7.53 20.11 3.40
N THR A 169 -8.24 21.24 3.55
CA THR A 169 -7.91 22.33 4.48
C THR A 169 -8.17 21.97 5.94
N SER A 170 -9.13 21.08 6.22
CA SER A 170 -9.45 20.63 7.57
C SER A 170 -9.49 19.10 7.69
N PRO A 171 -9.20 18.52 8.87
CA PRO A 171 -9.29 17.07 9.09
C PRO A 171 -10.70 16.51 8.83
N GLY A 172 -11.75 17.26 9.18
CA GLY A 172 -13.14 16.85 8.94
C GLY A 172 -13.48 16.76 7.45
N LEU A 173 -13.08 17.76 6.65
CA LEU A 173 -13.22 17.70 5.20
C LEU A 173 -12.36 16.61 4.59
N ASN A 174 -11.16 16.37 5.11
CA ASN A 174 -10.32 15.27 4.67
C ASN A 174 -11.00 13.91 4.90
N ARG A 175 -11.62 13.72 6.07
CA ARG A 175 -12.41 12.53 6.38
C ARG A 175 -13.62 12.38 5.47
N LEU A 176 -14.31 13.47 5.14
CA LEU A 176 -15.42 13.43 4.18
C LEU A 176 -14.94 12.95 2.80
N ILE A 177 -13.83 13.50 2.30
CA ILE A 177 -13.27 13.09 1.01
C ILE A 177 -12.79 11.64 1.03
N GLN A 178 -12.15 11.18 2.13
CA GLN A 178 -11.80 9.77 2.32
C GLN A 178 -13.01 8.83 2.16
N ILE A 179 -14.12 9.14 2.82
CA ILE A 179 -15.34 8.32 2.76
C ILE A 179 -16.00 8.42 1.38
N LEU A 180 -16.05 9.61 0.78
CA LEU A 180 -16.60 9.80 -0.54
C LEU A 180 -15.82 9.01 -1.60
N SER A 181 -14.50 9.17 -1.64
CA SER A 181 -13.65 8.59 -2.68
C SER A 181 -13.38 7.10 -2.46
N GLY A 182 -13.06 6.66 -1.24
CA GLY A 182 -12.82 5.26 -0.94
C GLY A 182 -14.13 4.46 -0.92
N ASN A 183 -15.08 4.89 -0.10
CA ASN A 183 -16.22 4.06 0.27
C ASN A 183 -17.41 4.28 -0.68
N CYS A 184 -17.91 5.52 -0.81
CA CYS A 184 -19.15 5.80 -1.53
C CYS A 184 -19.01 5.59 -3.05
N LEU A 185 -17.92 6.07 -3.66
CA LEU A 185 -17.71 5.98 -5.10
C LEU A 185 -17.01 4.69 -5.51
N ALA A 186 -16.08 4.22 -4.69
CA ALA A 186 -15.20 3.12 -5.06
C ALA A 186 -15.57 1.80 -4.36
N GLY A 187 -16.43 1.79 -3.33
CA GLY A 187 -16.87 0.57 -2.66
C GLY A 187 -15.83 -0.10 -1.75
N ILE A 188 -14.72 0.59 -1.48
CA ILE A 188 -13.58 0.07 -0.71
C ILE A 188 -13.50 0.82 0.62
N SER A 189 -13.36 0.11 1.73
CA SER A 189 -13.18 0.78 3.02
C SER A 189 -11.82 1.48 3.05
N ILE A 190 -11.82 2.81 3.20
CA ILE A 190 -10.57 3.56 3.40
C ILE A 190 -9.88 3.13 4.71
N GLY A 191 -10.65 2.69 5.72
CA GLY A 191 -10.11 2.07 6.93
C GLY A 191 -9.34 0.76 6.64
N TRP A 192 -9.87 -0.10 5.77
CA TRP A 192 -9.16 -1.30 5.30
C TRP A 192 -7.90 -0.94 4.53
N TRP A 193 -8.04 -0.03 3.57
CA TRP A 193 -6.92 0.41 2.75
C TRP A 193 -5.78 0.97 3.63
N LYS A 194 -6.09 1.87 4.60
CA LYS A 194 -5.09 2.43 5.51
C LYS A 194 -4.39 1.36 6.32
N ARG A 195 -5.13 0.39 6.88
CA ARG A 195 -4.54 -0.70 7.68
C ARG A 195 -3.57 -1.53 6.84
N ASN A 196 -3.99 -1.92 5.64
CA ASN A 196 -3.22 -2.77 4.75
C ASN A 196 -2.00 -2.02 4.19
N HIS A 197 -2.21 -0.83 3.65
CA HIS A 197 -1.18 -0.05 3.00
C HIS A 197 -0.13 0.49 3.99
N ASN A 198 -0.51 0.87 5.21
CA ASN A 198 0.47 1.25 6.23
C ASN A 198 1.36 0.06 6.62
N ALA A 199 0.82 -1.16 6.67
CA ALA A 199 1.62 -2.35 6.92
C ALA A 199 2.60 -2.61 5.78
N HIS A 200 2.15 -2.49 4.52
CA HIS A 200 2.98 -2.58 3.34
C HIS A 200 4.13 -1.57 3.38
N HIS A 201 3.87 -0.30 3.65
CA HIS A 201 4.90 0.72 3.75
C HIS A 201 6.00 0.41 4.77
N ILE A 202 5.61 -0.07 5.94
CA ILE A 202 6.54 -0.41 7.01
C ILE A 202 7.35 -1.67 6.66
N ALA A 203 6.71 -2.65 6.03
CA ALA A 203 7.29 -3.96 5.75
C ALA A 203 7.61 -4.20 4.27
N CYS A 204 7.76 -3.15 3.46
CA CYS A 204 7.75 -3.20 1.99
C CYS A 204 8.54 -4.40 1.44
N ASN A 205 7.87 -5.25 0.67
CA ASN A 205 8.39 -6.47 0.04
C ASN A 205 8.91 -7.58 1.01
N SER A 206 8.51 -7.55 2.28
CA SER A 206 8.64 -8.69 3.19
C SER A 206 7.59 -9.74 2.88
N LEU A 207 8.00 -10.95 2.48
CA LEU A 207 7.07 -12.00 2.07
C LEU A 207 6.14 -12.50 3.21
N ASP A 208 6.53 -12.29 4.47
CA ASP A 208 5.79 -12.72 5.68
C ASP A 208 5.14 -11.57 6.46
N PHE A 209 5.51 -10.30 6.21
CA PHE A 209 4.90 -9.13 6.88
C PHE A 209 4.12 -8.18 5.96
N ASP A 210 4.42 -8.15 4.67
CA ASP A 210 3.79 -7.23 3.70
C ASP A 210 2.56 -7.87 3.03
N PRO A 211 1.33 -7.38 3.29
CA PRO A 211 0.14 -7.95 2.66
C PRO A 211 0.09 -7.75 1.14
N ASP A 212 0.79 -6.76 0.58
CA ASP A 212 0.70 -6.39 -0.84
C ASP A 212 1.52 -7.31 -1.76
N VAL A 213 2.23 -8.29 -1.20
CA VAL A 213 2.90 -9.37 -1.97
C VAL A 213 2.43 -10.78 -1.57
N GLN A 214 1.42 -10.89 -0.69
CA GLN A 214 0.93 -12.14 -0.11
C GLN A 214 -0.30 -12.70 -0.84
N HIS A 215 -0.13 -13.01 -2.13
CA HIS A 215 -1.25 -13.34 -3.02
C HIS A 215 -1.49 -14.84 -3.24
N ILE A 216 -0.90 -15.70 -2.40
CA ILE A 216 -1.21 -17.13 -2.42
C ILE A 216 -2.72 -17.34 -2.17
N PRO A 217 -3.42 -18.11 -3.02
CA PRO A 217 -2.88 -19.09 -3.98
C PRO A 217 -2.70 -18.61 -5.43
N LEU A 218 -3.02 -17.36 -5.77
CA LEU A 218 -3.04 -16.88 -7.17
C LEU A 218 -1.66 -16.49 -7.69
N PHE A 219 -0.89 -15.73 -6.90
CA PHE A 219 0.43 -15.24 -7.30
C PHE A 219 1.50 -15.56 -6.26
N ALA A 220 2.69 -15.86 -6.76
CA ALA A 220 3.93 -15.94 -6.00
C ALA A 220 5.02 -15.16 -6.75
N VAL A 221 5.49 -14.06 -6.15
CA VAL A 221 6.61 -13.25 -6.67
C VAL A 221 7.98 -13.87 -6.39
N SER A 222 8.03 -14.93 -5.56
CA SER A 222 9.25 -15.65 -5.20
C SER A 222 8.94 -17.11 -4.87
N SER A 223 9.84 -18.02 -5.23
CA SER A 223 9.77 -19.43 -4.82
C SER A 223 9.94 -19.66 -3.33
N LYS A 224 10.35 -18.64 -2.56
CA LYS A 224 10.32 -18.70 -1.08
C LYS A 224 8.92 -18.98 -0.53
N PHE A 225 7.84 -18.65 -1.25
CA PHE A 225 6.48 -19.04 -0.83
C PHE A 225 6.25 -20.56 -0.85
N PHE A 226 7.06 -21.34 -1.59
CA PHE A 226 6.82 -22.78 -1.79
C PHE A 226 7.06 -23.60 -0.52
N THR A 227 7.80 -23.06 0.45
CA THR A 227 7.98 -23.63 1.79
C THR A 227 6.81 -23.35 2.73
N SER A 228 5.77 -22.65 2.25
CA SER A 228 4.60 -22.20 3.02
C SER A 228 4.96 -21.28 4.19
N LEU A 229 4.89 -19.97 3.95
CA LEU A 229 5.22 -18.94 4.94
C LEU A 229 4.05 -18.66 5.90
N THR A 230 4.34 -18.11 7.08
CA THR A 230 3.33 -17.54 7.98
C THR A 230 3.18 -16.06 7.68
N SER A 231 1.97 -15.59 7.38
CA SER A 231 1.67 -14.17 7.31
C SER A 231 1.43 -13.63 8.71
N TYR A 232 2.27 -12.70 9.15
CA TYR A 232 2.08 -11.98 10.41
C TYR A 232 1.01 -10.89 10.32
N PHE A 233 0.72 -10.38 9.12
CA PHE A 233 -0.37 -9.42 8.91
C PHE A 233 -1.76 -10.08 8.99
N TYR A 234 -1.94 -11.20 8.27
CA TYR A 234 -3.20 -11.94 8.24
C TYR A 234 -3.33 -12.97 9.37
N GLU A 235 -2.27 -13.15 10.18
CA GLU A 235 -2.23 -14.09 11.31
C GLU A 235 -2.56 -15.54 10.86
N ARG A 236 -2.09 -15.93 9.67
CA ARG A 236 -2.40 -17.25 9.06
C ARG A 236 -1.24 -17.79 8.23
N LYS A 237 -1.22 -19.10 8.02
CA LYS A 237 -0.28 -19.75 7.10
C LYS A 237 -0.69 -19.51 5.64
N LEU A 238 0.23 -19.00 4.83
CA LEU A 238 0.15 -18.93 3.38
C LEU A 238 0.58 -20.29 2.80
N ALA A 239 -0.28 -21.28 2.97
CA ALA A 239 0.02 -22.65 2.58
C ALA A 239 0.14 -22.77 1.05
N PHE A 240 1.32 -23.19 0.58
CA PHE A 240 1.54 -23.48 -0.82
C PHE A 240 1.05 -24.90 -1.14
N THR A 241 -0.28 -25.05 -1.19
CA THR A 241 -0.94 -26.33 -1.48
C THR A 241 -0.83 -26.69 -2.97
N SER A 242 -1.29 -27.87 -3.37
CA SER A 242 -1.32 -28.25 -4.78
C SER A 242 -2.24 -27.38 -5.65
N VAL A 243 -3.30 -26.80 -5.07
CA VAL A 243 -4.11 -25.78 -5.75
C VAL A 243 -3.30 -24.51 -5.98
N ALA A 244 -2.54 -24.06 -4.96
CA ALA A 244 -1.64 -22.93 -5.12
C ALA A 244 -0.54 -23.21 -6.16
N ARG A 245 0.05 -24.42 -6.16
CA ARG A 245 0.99 -24.84 -7.19
C ARG A 245 0.35 -24.74 -8.58
N PHE A 246 -0.84 -25.33 -8.78
CA PHE A 246 -1.54 -25.29 -10.06
C PHE A 246 -1.72 -23.84 -10.54
N LEU A 247 -2.28 -22.96 -9.71
CA LEU A 247 -2.55 -21.57 -10.09
C LEU A 247 -1.26 -20.80 -10.36
N VAL A 248 -0.26 -20.92 -9.48
CA VAL A 248 1.06 -20.29 -9.63
C VAL A 248 1.79 -20.80 -10.88
N SER A 249 1.62 -22.06 -11.28
CA SER A 249 2.20 -22.60 -12.52
C SER A 249 1.70 -21.87 -13.77
N TYR A 250 0.55 -21.19 -13.75
CA TYR A 250 0.03 -20.43 -14.90
C TYR A 250 -0.04 -18.93 -14.67
N GLN A 251 0.48 -18.44 -13.54
CA GLN A 251 0.26 -17.06 -13.09
C GLN A 251 0.69 -15.96 -14.08
N HIS A 252 1.71 -16.21 -14.90
CA HIS A 252 2.18 -15.24 -15.90
C HIS A 252 1.21 -15.09 -17.09
N TRP A 253 0.38 -16.09 -17.36
CA TRP A 253 -0.70 -16.01 -18.34
C TRP A 253 -1.97 -15.43 -17.75
N THR A 254 -2.25 -15.74 -16.48
CA THR A 254 -3.47 -15.28 -15.80
C THR A 254 -3.35 -13.90 -15.16
N PHE A 255 -2.15 -13.31 -15.13
CA PHE A 255 -1.88 -12.02 -14.49
C PHE A 255 -2.88 -10.93 -14.90
N TYR A 256 -2.97 -10.57 -16.19
CA TYR A 256 -3.87 -9.50 -16.64
C TYR A 256 -5.36 -9.83 -16.44
N PRO A 257 -5.87 -11.04 -16.80
CA PRO A 257 -7.25 -11.41 -16.49
C PRO A 257 -7.60 -11.27 -15.00
N VAL A 258 -6.70 -11.70 -14.11
CA VAL A 258 -6.91 -11.56 -12.66
C VAL A 258 -6.84 -10.10 -12.24
N MET A 259 -5.95 -9.27 -12.80
CA MET A 259 -5.90 -7.84 -12.49
C MET A 259 -7.19 -7.09 -12.87
N CYS A 260 -7.87 -7.51 -13.94
CA CYS A 260 -9.19 -6.98 -14.29
C CYS A 260 -10.23 -7.24 -13.19
N VAL A 261 -10.15 -8.38 -12.48
CA VAL A 261 -11.11 -8.74 -11.42
C VAL A 261 -10.57 -8.59 -10.00
N ALA A 262 -9.32 -8.15 -9.81
CA ALA A 262 -8.66 -8.06 -8.51
C ALA A 262 -9.42 -7.17 -7.51
N ARG A 263 -10.22 -6.23 -8.01
CA ARG A 263 -11.11 -5.39 -7.21
C ARG A 263 -12.09 -6.18 -6.35
N VAL A 264 -12.54 -7.36 -6.81
CA VAL A 264 -13.44 -8.22 -6.01
C VAL A 264 -12.80 -8.58 -4.67
N ASN A 265 -11.49 -8.84 -4.66
CA ASN A 265 -10.76 -9.07 -3.41
C ASN A 265 -10.78 -7.83 -2.52
N LEU A 266 -10.60 -6.62 -3.07
CA LEU A 266 -10.65 -5.37 -2.30
C LEU A 266 -12.03 -5.15 -1.64
N PHE A 267 -13.11 -5.48 -2.36
CA PHE A 267 -14.47 -5.47 -1.80
C PHE A 267 -14.63 -6.47 -0.66
N ALA A 268 -14.23 -7.72 -0.89
CA ALA A 268 -14.32 -8.78 0.11
C ALA A 268 -13.53 -8.40 1.38
N GLN A 269 -12.30 -7.92 1.24
CA GLN A 269 -11.46 -7.52 2.36
C GLN A 269 -12.06 -6.31 3.13
N SER A 270 -12.67 -5.37 2.43
CA SER A 270 -13.39 -4.25 3.06
C SER A 270 -14.54 -4.76 3.93
N VAL A 271 -15.38 -5.65 3.40
CA VAL A 271 -16.51 -6.24 4.12
C VAL A 271 -16.01 -7.06 5.32
N LEU A 272 -15.00 -7.91 5.12
CA LEU A 272 -14.41 -8.73 6.17
C LEU A 272 -13.88 -7.88 7.33
N LEU A 273 -13.19 -6.77 7.05
CA LEU A 273 -12.72 -5.87 8.10
C LEU A 273 -13.89 -5.23 8.87
N LEU A 274 -14.90 -4.72 8.16
CA LEU A 274 -16.03 -4.03 8.78
C LEU A 274 -16.90 -4.96 9.64
N LEU A 275 -16.99 -6.25 9.27
CA LEU A 275 -17.66 -7.28 10.06
C LEU A 275 -16.78 -7.84 11.20
N SER A 276 -15.47 -7.62 11.16
CA SER A 276 -14.55 -8.13 12.18
C SER A 276 -14.71 -7.41 13.54
N LYS A 277 -14.05 -7.96 14.57
CA LYS A 277 -13.92 -7.32 15.90
C LYS A 277 -12.77 -6.30 15.98
N LYS A 278 -11.97 -6.11 14.92
CA LYS A 278 -10.80 -5.21 14.94
C LYS A 278 -11.24 -3.74 15.03
N LYS A 279 -10.56 -2.91 15.81
CA LYS A 279 -10.90 -1.47 15.93
C LYS A 279 -10.76 -0.77 14.57
N VAL A 280 -11.83 -0.14 14.10
CA VAL A 280 -11.85 0.66 12.87
C VAL A 280 -12.34 2.07 13.23
N PRO A 281 -11.46 3.08 13.18
CA PRO A 281 -11.85 4.47 13.44
C PRO A 281 -13.00 4.89 12.51
N GLY A 282 -14.09 5.41 13.08
CA GLY A 282 -15.26 5.83 12.31
C GLY A 282 -15.94 4.69 11.54
N ARG A 283 -15.95 3.45 12.07
CA ARG A 283 -16.57 2.27 11.43
C ARG A 283 -17.96 2.52 10.85
N TRP A 284 -18.80 3.30 11.53
CA TRP A 284 -20.14 3.60 11.04
C TRP A 284 -20.10 4.39 9.72
N GLN A 285 -19.19 5.36 9.59
CA GLN A 285 -18.99 6.13 8.35
C GLN A 285 -18.50 5.21 7.24
N GLU A 286 -17.57 4.31 7.56
CA GLU A 286 -17.04 3.34 6.60
C GLU A 286 -18.14 2.42 6.07
N THR A 287 -18.97 1.91 6.99
CA THR A 287 -20.07 0.98 6.70
C THR A 287 -21.15 1.65 5.88
N VAL A 288 -21.60 2.84 6.29
CA VAL A 288 -22.60 3.62 5.55
C VAL A 288 -22.08 3.96 4.16
N GLY A 289 -20.82 4.40 4.03
CA GLY A 289 -20.21 4.71 2.74
C GLY A 289 -20.17 3.49 1.80
N CYS A 290 -19.77 2.32 2.30
CA CYS A 290 -19.78 1.09 1.51
C CYS A 290 -21.21 0.66 1.14
N ILE A 291 -22.19 0.82 2.04
CA ILE A 291 -23.61 0.55 1.75
C ILE A 291 -24.11 1.47 0.63
N ILE A 292 -23.75 2.77 0.65
CA ILE A 292 -24.11 3.71 -0.41
C ILE A 292 -23.64 3.16 -1.77
N PHE A 293 -22.39 2.71 -1.88
CA PHE A 293 -21.87 2.10 -3.11
C PHE A 293 -22.70 0.89 -3.56
N TRP A 294 -22.94 -0.04 -2.63
CA TRP A 294 -23.71 -1.26 -2.92
C TRP A 294 -25.20 -1.03 -3.16
N ILE A 295 -25.70 0.19 -2.99
CA ILE A 295 -27.03 0.61 -3.40
C ILE A 295 -26.99 1.27 -4.78
N TRP A 296 -26.25 2.38 -4.93
CA TRP A 296 -26.35 3.17 -6.16
C TRP A 296 -25.77 2.45 -7.37
N TYR A 297 -24.66 1.71 -7.21
CA TYR A 297 -23.98 1.08 -8.34
C TYR A 297 -24.82 -0.05 -8.96
N PRO A 298 -25.37 -1.00 -8.18
CA PRO A 298 -26.30 -1.99 -8.73
C PRO A 298 -27.58 -1.38 -9.30
N LEU A 299 -28.12 -0.31 -8.69
CA LEU A 299 -29.28 0.41 -9.23
C LEU A 299 -28.98 1.02 -10.61
N LEU A 300 -27.81 1.65 -10.78
CA LEU A 300 -27.38 2.17 -12.07
C LEU A 300 -27.23 1.05 -13.10
N VAL A 301 -26.59 -0.06 -12.73
CA VAL A 301 -26.45 -1.23 -13.62
C VAL A 301 -27.83 -1.80 -13.99
N SER A 302 -28.80 -1.80 -13.06
CA SER A 302 -30.15 -2.31 -13.32
C SER A 302 -30.91 -1.49 -14.38
N ALA A 303 -30.56 -0.22 -14.57
CA ALA A 303 -31.16 0.65 -15.58
C ALA A 303 -30.75 0.28 -17.02
N LEU A 304 -29.70 -0.53 -17.19
CA LEU A 304 -29.29 -0.99 -18.51
C LEU A 304 -30.31 -2.00 -19.10
N PRO A 305 -30.53 -2.01 -20.43
CA PRO A 305 -31.70 -2.65 -21.05
C PRO A 305 -31.77 -4.17 -20.88
N ASN A 306 -30.63 -4.86 -20.90
CA ASN A 306 -30.55 -6.32 -20.89
C ASN A 306 -29.30 -6.82 -20.15
N CYS A 307 -29.26 -8.13 -19.86
CA CYS A 307 -28.16 -8.75 -19.11
C CYS A 307 -26.81 -8.66 -19.82
N THR A 308 -26.78 -8.68 -21.15
CA THR A 308 -25.54 -8.57 -21.93
C THR A 308 -24.89 -7.21 -21.74
N GLU A 309 -25.65 -6.13 -21.87
CA GLU A 309 -25.15 -4.76 -21.66
C GLU A 309 -24.73 -4.52 -20.22
N ARG A 310 -25.46 -5.09 -19.24
CA ARG A 310 -25.06 -5.06 -17.82
C ARG A 310 -23.70 -5.71 -17.62
N ALA A 311 -23.49 -6.89 -18.19
CA ALA A 311 -22.22 -7.61 -18.09
C ALA A 311 -21.08 -6.85 -18.77
N ILE A 312 -21.31 -6.29 -19.98
CA ILE A 312 -20.32 -5.50 -20.71
C ILE A 312 -19.94 -4.24 -19.95
N PHE A 313 -20.92 -3.51 -19.41
CA PHE A 313 -20.69 -2.30 -18.62
C PHE A 313 -19.82 -2.62 -17.39
N VAL A 314 -20.21 -3.63 -16.60
CA VAL A 314 -19.43 -4.03 -15.42
C VAL A 314 -18.02 -4.48 -15.82
N ALA A 315 -17.90 -5.32 -16.86
CA ALA A 315 -16.60 -5.77 -17.34
C ALA A 315 -15.70 -4.61 -17.80
N ALA A 316 -16.26 -3.61 -18.47
CA ALA A 316 -15.54 -2.41 -18.89
C ALA A 316 -15.00 -1.61 -17.70
N ASN A 317 -15.81 -1.39 -16.65
CA ASN A 317 -15.36 -0.70 -15.44
C ASN A 317 -14.18 -1.44 -14.81
N PHE A 318 -14.33 -2.75 -14.62
CA PHE A 318 -13.33 -3.63 -14.00
C PHE A 318 -12.04 -3.70 -14.84
N ALA A 319 -12.14 -3.82 -16.16
CA ALA A 319 -10.99 -3.86 -17.05
C ALA A 319 -10.19 -2.54 -17.02
N VAL A 320 -10.87 -1.39 -17.10
CA VAL A 320 -10.21 -0.08 -17.04
C VAL A 320 -9.55 0.12 -15.68
N THR A 321 -10.27 -0.09 -14.57
CA THR A 321 -9.67 0.01 -13.23
C THR A 321 -8.57 -1.02 -13.00
N GLY A 322 -8.61 -2.16 -13.69
CA GLY A 322 -7.55 -3.17 -13.74
C GLY A 322 -6.18 -2.62 -14.11
N ILE A 323 -6.12 -1.56 -14.93
CA ILE A 323 -4.87 -0.86 -15.27
C ILE A 323 -4.17 -0.33 -14.01
N GLN A 324 -4.94 0.19 -13.05
CA GLN A 324 -4.40 0.67 -11.77
C GLN A 324 -3.84 -0.49 -10.93
N HIS A 325 -4.51 -1.65 -10.89
CA HIS A 325 -3.99 -2.84 -10.19
C HIS A 325 -2.68 -3.34 -10.82
N VAL A 326 -2.61 -3.36 -12.15
CA VAL A 326 -1.37 -3.67 -12.87
C VAL A 326 -0.28 -2.71 -12.41
N GLN A 327 -0.53 -1.40 -12.43
CA GLN A 327 0.46 -0.40 -12.05
C GLN A 327 1.02 -0.63 -10.64
N PHE A 328 0.17 -0.88 -9.63
CA PHE A 328 0.64 -1.23 -8.28
C PHE A 328 1.59 -2.44 -8.29
N CYS A 329 1.24 -3.50 -9.03
CA CYS A 329 2.09 -4.68 -9.13
C CYS A 329 3.44 -4.37 -9.79
N LEU A 330 3.47 -3.54 -10.83
CA LEU A 330 4.69 -3.20 -11.57
C LEU A 330 5.77 -2.59 -10.68
N ASN A 331 5.35 -1.78 -9.69
CA ASN A 331 6.28 -1.10 -8.81
C ASN A 331 6.93 -2.03 -7.77
N HIS A 332 6.34 -3.20 -7.46
CA HIS A 332 6.77 -4.04 -6.33
C HIS A 332 7.14 -5.47 -6.72
N PHE A 333 6.39 -6.10 -7.65
CA PHE A 333 6.51 -7.54 -7.91
C PHE A 333 7.86 -7.95 -8.49
N SER A 334 8.52 -7.04 -9.21
CA SER A 334 9.86 -7.26 -9.77
C SER A 334 10.98 -6.61 -8.95
N ALA A 335 10.64 -5.97 -7.82
CA ALA A 335 11.61 -5.40 -6.90
C ALA A 335 12.13 -6.47 -5.92
N SER A 336 13.15 -6.11 -5.13
CA SER A 336 13.79 -7.07 -4.22
C SER A 336 12.84 -7.48 -3.10
N VAL A 337 12.86 -8.76 -2.72
CA VAL A 337 12.02 -9.32 -1.64
C VAL A 337 12.86 -9.99 -0.57
N TYR A 338 12.38 -9.98 0.67
CA TYR A 338 13.03 -10.63 1.81
C TYR A 338 12.03 -11.39 2.69
N VAL A 339 12.55 -12.17 3.63
CA VAL A 339 11.74 -12.88 4.64
C VAL A 339 12.24 -12.41 6.01
N GLY A 340 11.31 -12.14 6.91
CA GLY A 340 11.55 -11.63 8.25
C GLY A 340 10.97 -10.22 8.47
N PRO A 341 11.06 -9.74 9.71
CA PRO A 341 10.50 -8.44 10.09
C PRO A 341 11.26 -7.28 9.43
N PRO A 342 10.58 -6.15 9.18
CA PRO A 342 11.27 -4.94 8.77
C PRO A 342 12.24 -4.48 9.86
N ARG A 343 13.25 -3.72 9.45
CA ARG A 343 14.21 -3.12 10.37
C ARG A 343 14.14 -1.61 10.26
N GLY A 344 14.19 -0.91 11.39
CA GLY A 344 14.05 0.55 11.41
C GLY A 344 15.32 1.29 10.97
N ASN A 345 16.49 0.65 11.12
CA ASN A 345 17.81 1.27 10.90
C ASN A 345 18.33 1.22 9.45
N ASP A 346 17.67 0.45 8.58
CA ASP A 346 17.96 0.34 7.13
C ASP A 346 16.78 0.86 6.28
N TRP A 347 15.93 1.74 6.85
CA TRP A 347 14.71 2.27 6.23
C TRP A 347 14.91 2.71 4.78
N PHE A 348 15.86 3.63 4.56
CA PHE A 348 16.07 4.20 3.22
C PHE A 348 16.46 3.12 2.20
N GLU A 349 17.39 2.24 2.55
CA GLU A 349 17.83 1.13 1.68
C GLU A 349 16.69 0.16 1.37
N LYS A 350 15.89 -0.22 2.37
CA LYS A 350 14.74 -1.11 2.17
C LYS A 350 13.71 -0.51 1.23
N GLN A 351 13.36 0.76 1.43
CA GLN A 351 12.39 1.41 0.56
C GLN A 351 12.90 1.49 -0.88
N THR A 352 14.18 1.80 -1.11
CA THR A 352 14.73 1.87 -2.48
C THR A 352 14.96 0.51 -3.15
N MET A 353 15.21 -0.55 -2.36
CA MET A 353 15.34 -1.92 -2.87
C MET A 353 13.99 -2.59 -3.18
N GLY A 354 12.97 -2.29 -2.37
CA GLY A 354 11.63 -2.89 -2.43
C GLY A 354 10.67 -2.19 -3.39
N THR A 355 11.11 -1.13 -4.08
CA THR A 355 10.27 -0.34 -4.98
C THR A 355 10.94 -0.06 -6.32
N LEU A 356 10.12 0.22 -7.33
CA LEU A 356 10.53 0.55 -8.69
C LEU A 356 9.69 1.72 -9.20
N ASP A 357 10.34 2.70 -9.82
CA ASP A 357 9.68 3.82 -10.48
C ASP A 357 9.36 3.55 -11.94
N ILE A 358 8.27 4.15 -12.41
CA ILE A 358 7.86 4.12 -13.82
C ILE A 358 8.28 5.43 -14.49
N LEU A 359 9.16 5.33 -15.48
CA LEU A 359 9.60 6.46 -16.27
C LEU A 359 8.48 6.88 -17.23
N CYS A 360 8.00 8.11 -17.06
CA CYS A 360 7.03 8.72 -17.95
C CYS A 360 7.26 10.24 -18.09
N PRO A 361 6.87 10.84 -19.23
CA PRO A 361 6.88 12.28 -19.42
C PRO A 361 5.87 12.97 -18.48
N PRO A 362 6.06 14.26 -18.12
CA PRO A 362 5.21 14.95 -17.13
C PRO A 362 3.71 14.97 -17.46
N TRP A 363 3.32 14.98 -18.73
CA TRP A 363 1.91 14.97 -19.13
C TRP A 363 1.19 13.65 -18.76
N MET A 364 1.95 12.57 -18.49
CA MET A 364 1.42 11.29 -17.99
C MET A 364 1.26 11.26 -16.46
N ASP A 365 1.63 12.32 -15.73
CA ASP A 365 1.49 12.35 -14.27
C ASP A 365 0.03 12.20 -13.83
N TRP A 366 -0.91 12.75 -14.60
CA TRP A 366 -2.34 12.61 -14.33
C TRP A 366 -2.81 11.15 -14.47
N PHE A 367 -2.29 10.43 -15.47
CA PHE A 367 -2.66 9.05 -15.74
C PHE A 367 -2.13 8.11 -14.67
N HIS A 368 -0.85 8.26 -14.29
CA HIS A 368 -0.21 7.42 -13.28
C HIS A 368 -0.54 7.81 -11.84
N GLY A 369 -1.09 9.00 -11.62
CA GLY A 369 -1.60 9.41 -10.31
C GLY A 369 -0.55 9.64 -9.22
N GLY A 370 0.74 9.70 -9.56
CA GLY A 370 1.86 9.80 -8.61
C GLY A 370 2.53 8.45 -8.31
N LEU A 371 1.86 7.33 -8.61
CA LEU A 371 2.39 5.98 -8.36
C LEU A 371 3.55 5.58 -9.30
N GLN A 372 3.89 6.42 -10.27
CA GLN A 372 5.10 6.28 -11.05
C GLN A 372 6.38 6.61 -10.25
N PHE A 373 6.23 7.25 -9.08
CA PHE A 373 7.29 7.68 -8.16
C PHE A 373 7.20 6.90 -6.85
N GLN A 374 7.26 5.57 -6.92
CA GLN A 374 7.13 4.73 -5.71
C GLN A 374 8.33 4.82 -4.79
N VAL A 375 9.54 5.01 -5.31
CA VAL A 375 10.72 5.20 -4.48
C VAL A 375 10.54 6.46 -3.63
N GLU A 376 10.17 7.59 -4.25
CA GLU A 376 9.91 8.83 -3.53
C GLU A 376 8.71 8.72 -2.58
N HIS A 377 7.63 8.06 -3.01
CA HIS A 377 6.43 7.86 -2.21
C HIS A 377 6.72 7.09 -0.93
N HIS A 378 7.43 5.96 -1.01
CA HIS A 378 7.79 5.16 0.16
C HIS A 378 8.72 5.89 1.13
N LEU A 379 9.64 6.70 0.60
CA LEU A 379 10.55 7.50 1.41
C LEU A 379 9.87 8.73 2.02
N PHE A 380 8.87 9.30 1.36
CA PHE A 380 8.21 10.54 1.77
C PHE A 380 6.68 10.46 1.57
N PRO A 381 5.99 9.54 2.26
CA PRO A 381 4.58 9.22 2.05
C PRO A 381 3.64 10.40 2.29
N ARG A 382 4.10 11.38 3.08
CA ARG A 382 3.38 12.61 3.39
C ARG A 382 3.52 13.70 2.33
N LEU A 383 4.43 13.55 1.37
CA LEU A 383 4.57 14.55 0.32
C LEU A 383 3.36 14.50 -0.61
N PRO A 384 2.76 15.65 -0.94
CA PRO A 384 1.75 15.70 -1.99
C PRO A 384 2.30 15.16 -3.31
N ARG A 385 1.52 14.33 -4.02
CA ARG A 385 1.95 13.69 -5.27
C ARG A 385 2.53 14.64 -6.32
N CYS A 386 2.07 15.89 -6.35
CA CYS A 386 2.56 16.93 -7.26
C CYS A 386 4.02 17.35 -6.99
N GLN A 387 4.60 16.98 -5.83
CA GLN A 387 5.98 17.25 -5.48
C GLN A 387 6.92 16.07 -5.79
N LEU A 388 6.41 14.86 -6.02
CA LEU A 388 7.24 13.66 -6.17
C LEU A 388 8.23 13.78 -7.33
N ARG A 389 7.76 14.24 -8.50
CA ARG A 389 8.64 14.51 -9.65
C ARG A 389 9.76 15.48 -9.32
N ARG A 390 9.44 16.55 -8.56
CA ARG A 390 10.39 17.59 -8.16
C ARG A 390 11.47 17.07 -7.22
N ILE A 391 11.13 16.15 -6.31
CA ILE A 391 12.09 15.59 -5.35
C ILE A 391 12.90 14.42 -5.91
N SER A 392 12.43 13.76 -6.99
CA SER A 392 13.12 12.60 -7.57
C SER A 392 14.61 12.80 -7.87
N PRO A 393 15.11 13.96 -8.35
CA PRO A 393 16.55 14.13 -8.58
C PRO A 393 17.37 14.09 -7.29
N TYR A 394 16.84 14.60 -6.18
CA TYR A 394 17.51 14.59 -4.88
C TYR A 394 17.60 13.17 -4.30
N VAL A 395 16.54 12.37 -4.49
CA VAL A 395 16.54 10.96 -4.09
C VAL A 395 17.54 10.16 -4.91
N LYS A 396 17.58 10.37 -6.23
CA LYS A 396 18.59 9.75 -7.12
C LYS A 396 20.02 10.09 -6.70
N GLU A 397 20.28 11.36 -6.38
CA GLU A 397 21.59 11.81 -5.93
C GLU A 397 21.99 11.14 -4.61
N LEU A 398 21.05 11.03 -3.67
CA LEU A 398 21.30 10.37 -2.39
C LEU A 398 21.56 8.86 -2.56
N CYS A 399 20.78 8.18 -3.40
CA CYS A 399 21.05 6.78 -3.75
C CYS A 399 22.45 6.61 -4.35
N LYS A 400 22.83 7.49 -5.30
CA LYS A 400 24.16 7.49 -5.91
C LYS A 400 25.27 7.70 -4.88
N LYS A 401 25.11 8.64 -3.95
CA LYS A 401 26.08 8.95 -2.89
C LYS A 401 26.40 7.75 -2.01
N HIS A 402 25.39 6.94 -1.69
CA HIS A 402 25.52 5.78 -0.80
C HIS A 402 25.58 4.43 -1.52
N ALA A 403 25.76 4.44 -2.85
CA ALA A 403 25.77 3.23 -3.68
C ALA A 403 24.54 2.33 -3.51
N LEU A 404 23.38 2.94 -3.28
CA LEU A 404 22.09 2.26 -3.16
C LEU A 404 21.37 2.20 -4.51
N PRO A 405 20.55 1.16 -4.76
CA PRO A 405 19.78 1.09 -6.00
C PRO A 405 18.76 2.22 -6.07
N TYR A 406 18.57 2.75 -7.27
CA TYR A 406 17.41 3.55 -7.65
C TYR A 406 16.84 2.90 -8.91
N THR A 407 15.83 2.06 -8.74
CA THR A 407 15.30 1.25 -9.84
C THR A 407 14.20 2.02 -10.56
N ALA A 408 14.41 2.30 -11.85
CA ALA A 408 13.39 2.90 -12.70
C ALA A 408 13.33 2.16 -14.04
N ALA A 409 12.12 2.03 -14.61
CA ALA A 409 11.89 1.36 -15.88
C ALA A 409 10.77 2.06 -16.66
N SER A 410 10.75 1.92 -17.99
CA SER A 410 9.56 2.32 -18.76
C SER A 410 8.36 1.46 -18.34
N PHE A 411 7.13 1.94 -18.60
CA PHE A 411 5.93 1.13 -18.32
C PHE A 411 5.96 -0.23 -19.03
N TRP A 412 6.52 -0.28 -20.25
CA TRP A 412 6.69 -1.52 -21.01
C TRP A 412 7.69 -2.46 -20.34
N ASP A 413 8.88 -1.96 -20.00
CA ASP A 413 9.93 -2.78 -19.38
C ASP A 413 9.50 -3.30 -18.00
N ALA A 414 8.78 -2.50 -17.22
CA ALA A 414 8.25 -2.91 -15.92
C ALA A 414 7.24 -4.07 -16.06
N ASN A 415 6.40 -4.06 -17.10
CA ASN A 415 5.52 -5.19 -17.42
C ASN A 415 6.34 -6.45 -17.77
N LEU A 416 7.35 -6.32 -18.62
CA LEU A 416 8.22 -7.45 -18.99
C LEU A 416 8.93 -8.05 -17.76
N ARG A 417 9.45 -7.21 -16.86
CA ARG A 417 10.09 -7.64 -15.60
C ARG A 417 9.11 -8.34 -14.66
N THR A 418 7.90 -7.81 -14.53
CA THR A 418 6.85 -8.40 -13.69
C THR A 418 6.44 -9.77 -14.22
N LEU A 419 6.12 -9.86 -15.52
CA LEU A 419 5.80 -11.15 -16.16
C LEU A 419 6.98 -12.13 -16.10
N GLY A 420 8.22 -11.66 -16.25
CA GLY A 420 9.43 -12.47 -16.10
C GLY A 420 9.58 -13.05 -14.69
N THR A 421 9.31 -12.25 -13.66
CA THR A 421 9.35 -12.67 -12.26
C THR A 421 8.27 -13.74 -11.99
N LEU A 422 7.05 -13.46 -12.41
CA LEU A 422 5.91 -14.38 -12.32
C LEU A 422 6.14 -15.67 -13.11
N ARG A 423 6.75 -15.59 -14.29
CA ARG A 423 7.10 -16.76 -15.12
C ARG A 423 8.19 -17.61 -14.48
N THR A 424 9.22 -16.99 -13.92
CA THR A 424 10.31 -17.70 -13.22
C THR A 424 9.74 -18.52 -12.06
N ALA A 425 8.95 -17.90 -11.19
CA ALA A 425 8.27 -18.62 -10.11
C ALA A 425 7.30 -19.69 -10.63
N ALA A 426 6.58 -19.42 -11.72
CA ALA A 426 5.68 -20.41 -12.34
C ALA A 426 6.42 -21.66 -12.82
N LEU A 427 7.57 -21.49 -13.46
CA LEU A 427 8.39 -22.61 -13.93
C LEU A 427 8.99 -23.40 -12.77
N GLN A 428 9.46 -22.72 -11.72
CA GLN A 428 9.93 -23.38 -10.50
C GLN A 428 8.80 -24.13 -9.78
N ALA A 429 7.55 -23.65 -9.82
CA ALA A 429 6.41 -24.35 -9.26
C ALA A 429 6.06 -25.65 -10.02
N ARG A 430 6.35 -25.69 -11.33
CA ARG A 430 6.18 -26.88 -12.19
C ARG A 430 7.30 -27.90 -12.00
N ASP A 431 8.45 -27.47 -11.52
CA ASP A 431 9.58 -28.37 -11.21
C ASP A 431 9.23 -29.24 -10.00
N LEU A 432 9.07 -30.54 -10.25
CA LEU A 432 8.64 -31.52 -9.26
C LEU A 432 9.79 -32.10 -8.43
N THR A 433 11.03 -31.68 -8.68
CA THR A 433 12.19 -32.12 -7.89
C THR A 433 12.15 -31.63 -6.43
N ASN A 434 11.34 -30.61 -6.13
CA ASN A 434 10.98 -30.16 -4.78
C ASN A 434 9.46 -30.32 -4.51
N PRO A 435 8.99 -31.53 -4.17
CA PRO A 435 7.57 -31.77 -3.98
C PRO A 435 7.04 -31.05 -2.72
N VAL A 436 5.86 -30.41 -2.87
CA VAL A 436 5.01 -30.01 -1.73
C VAL A 436 4.28 -31.28 -1.30
N PRO A 437 3.91 -31.44 -0.01
CA PRO A 437 3.08 -32.56 0.44
C PRO A 437 1.91 -32.85 -0.52
N LYS A 438 1.79 -34.13 -0.87
CA LYS A 438 1.04 -34.67 -2.01
C LYS A 438 -0.45 -34.29 -1.98
N ASN A 439 -1.01 -33.95 -3.15
CA ASN A 439 -2.45 -33.94 -3.42
C ASN A 439 -2.69 -34.68 -4.75
N LEU A 440 -3.50 -35.72 -4.69
CA LEU A 440 -3.81 -36.64 -5.80
C LEU A 440 -4.41 -35.94 -7.04
N VAL A 441 -5.09 -34.80 -6.86
CA VAL A 441 -5.70 -34.05 -7.97
C VAL A 441 -4.66 -33.48 -8.93
N TRP A 442 -3.51 -33.03 -8.44
CA TRP A 442 -2.46 -32.48 -9.32
C TRP A 442 -1.71 -33.57 -10.10
N GLU A 443 -1.51 -34.74 -9.48
CA GLU A 443 -0.90 -35.90 -10.14
C GLU A 443 -1.80 -36.41 -11.27
N ALA A 444 -3.11 -36.52 -11.04
CA ALA A 444 -4.07 -37.00 -12.04
C ALA A 444 -4.16 -36.12 -13.31
N VAL A 445 -3.85 -34.82 -13.21
CA VAL A 445 -3.94 -33.88 -14.35
C VAL A 445 -2.60 -33.72 -15.09
N ASN A 446 -1.48 -34.14 -14.49
CA ASN A 446 -0.13 -33.99 -15.05
C ASN A 446 0.59 -35.33 -15.32
N THR A 447 -0.07 -36.47 -15.17
CA THR A 447 0.40 -37.72 -15.76
C THR A 447 0.24 -37.63 -17.28
N HIS A 448 1.33 -37.29 -17.96
CA HIS A 448 1.46 -37.57 -19.39
C HIS A 448 1.66 -39.09 -19.55
N GLY A 449 0.75 -39.73 -20.27
CA GLY A 449 0.92 -41.12 -20.73
C GLY A 449 1.92 -41.22 -21.86
#